data_AF-A0A2M7SLR3-F1
#
_entry.id   AF-A0A2M7SLR3-F1
#
_cell.length_a   1.000
_cell.length_b   1.000
_cell.length_c   1.000
_cell.angle_alpha   90.00
_cell.angle_beta   90.00
_cell.angle_gamma   90.00
#
_symmetry.space_group_name_H-M   'P 1'
#
loop_
_entity.id
_entity.type
_entity.pdbx_description
1 polymer ?
#
loop_
_entity_poly.entity_id
_entity_poly.type
_entity_poly.pdbx_seq_one_letter_code
_entity_poly.pdbx_strand_id
1 'polypeptide(L)'
;MGEDWGEGAKGTNSTTYIPIPFIPSHKGRGNVTFYEFIKFRASLFLSILVIIVVLCSCAAPKYRYYPEPSYREVETGVGSWYGSDFHGKPTSSGEIYNMYDLTAAHKILPLGTYAMVTNLDNRRSVEVKINDRGPFVEGRIIDLSFGAARALDMVDCGIAMVRVEVTKRVKYYDIPYTIQVGSFREESNALDLKKKLDKIYKDVYILATTISNTKYYRVRLGYFKSEVSAQKEAQRLIQDKYTVFITRRD
;
A
#
# COMPACT_ATOMS: atom_id res chain seq x y z
N MET A 1 5.61 -49.46 77.09
CA MET A 1 6.80 -48.65 76.72
C MET A 1 6.28 -47.29 76.32
N GLY A 2 6.21 -46.26 77.14
CA GLY A 2 6.92 -45.85 78.37
C GLY A 2 6.92 -44.32 78.24
N GLU A 3 6.07 -43.61 79.00
CA GLU A 3 6.45 -42.84 80.21
C GLU A 3 7.50 -41.76 79.89
N ASP A 4 7.15 -40.48 79.78
CA ASP A 4 6.76 -39.49 80.82
C ASP A 4 7.95 -38.99 81.67
N TRP A 5 7.81 -37.73 82.13
CA TRP A 5 8.61 -36.93 83.08
C TRP A 5 9.83 -36.18 82.51
N GLY A 6 10.06 -34.89 82.79
CA GLY A 6 9.37 -33.97 83.71
C GLY A 6 10.10 -32.61 83.83
N GLU A 7 9.32 -31.63 84.29
CA GLU A 7 9.60 -30.48 85.19
C GLU A 7 10.93 -29.70 85.10
N GLY A 8 10.89 -28.39 84.86
CA GLY A 8 10.90 -27.35 85.92
C GLY A 8 12.19 -26.51 85.78
N ALA A 9 12.34 -25.21 86.07
CA ALA A 9 11.59 -24.26 86.87
C ALA A 9 12.12 -22.81 86.63
N LYS A 10 11.26 -21.81 86.89
CA LYS A 10 11.49 -20.48 87.53
C LYS A 10 12.33 -19.35 86.89
N GLY A 11 11.66 -18.18 86.78
CA GLY A 11 12.17 -16.81 86.99
C GLY A 11 12.84 -16.16 85.76
N THR A 12 12.62 -14.90 85.38
CA THR A 12 12.30 -13.68 86.14
C THR A 12 11.67 -12.61 85.24
N ASN A 13 10.83 -11.76 85.83
CA ASN A 13 10.21 -10.58 85.21
C ASN A 13 11.24 -9.55 84.70
N SER A 14 11.09 -9.08 83.46
CA SER A 14 11.49 -7.73 83.06
C SER A 14 10.45 -7.11 82.13
N THR A 15 9.68 -6.20 82.69
CA THR A 15 8.68 -5.38 81.99
C THR A 15 9.42 -4.32 81.17
N THR A 16 9.58 -4.54 79.87
CA THR A 16 10.06 -3.49 78.95
C THR A 16 8.85 -2.73 78.41
N TYR A 17 8.66 -1.51 78.91
CA TYR A 17 7.71 -0.54 78.39
C TYR A 17 8.13 -0.11 76.97
N ILE A 18 7.30 -0.42 75.98
CA ILE A 18 7.38 0.16 74.63
C ILE A 18 6.23 1.17 74.52
N PRO A 19 6.51 2.48 74.33
CA PRO A 19 5.46 3.50 74.27
C PRO A 19 4.60 3.34 73.01
N ILE A 20 3.28 3.31 73.20
CA ILE A 20 2.28 3.34 72.13
C ILE A 20 2.24 4.76 71.56
N PRO A 21 2.27 4.94 70.22
CA PRO A 21 2.17 6.27 69.62
C PRO A 21 0.80 6.90 69.91
N PHE A 22 0.84 8.16 70.34
CA PHE A 22 -0.29 9.03 70.60
C PHE A 22 -1.12 9.22 69.31
N ILE A 23 -2.35 8.70 69.29
CA ILE A 23 -3.32 8.94 68.21
C ILE A 23 -4.04 10.25 68.51
N PRO A 24 -3.96 11.29 67.66
CA PRO A 24 -4.73 12.51 67.85
C PRO A 24 -6.23 12.20 67.65
N SER A 25 -7.05 12.62 68.61
CA SER A 25 -8.50 12.68 68.46
C SER A 25 -8.85 13.76 67.43
N HIS A 26 -9.11 13.34 66.18
CA HIS A 26 -9.66 14.24 65.17
C HIS A 26 -11.14 14.50 65.48
N LYS A 27 -11.40 15.59 66.19
CA LYS A 27 -12.69 16.29 66.16
C LYS A 27 -12.98 16.74 64.72
N GLY A 28 -14.21 16.51 64.27
CA GLY A 28 -14.79 17.16 63.09
C GLY A 28 -14.89 16.31 61.83
N ARG A 29 -15.71 15.24 61.84
CA ARG A 29 -16.28 14.72 60.58
C ARG A 29 -17.43 15.63 60.17
N GLY A 30 -17.15 16.58 59.28
CA GLY A 30 -18.19 17.17 58.45
C GLY A 30 -18.87 16.04 57.67
N ASN A 31 -20.19 15.97 57.74
CA ASN A 31 -21.00 15.06 56.95
C ASN A 31 -20.80 15.39 55.46
N VAL A 32 -19.81 14.75 54.84
CA VAL A 32 -19.79 14.62 53.38
C VAL A 32 -21.01 13.76 53.06
N THR A 33 -22.08 14.40 52.61
CA THR A 33 -23.34 13.70 52.33
C THR A 33 -23.07 12.61 51.30
N PHE A 34 -23.80 11.49 51.37
CA PHE A 34 -23.70 10.39 50.40
C PHE A 34 -23.75 10.89 48.94
N TYR A 35 -24.45 12.00 48.71
CA TYR A 35 -24.48 12.75 47.45
C TYR A 35 -23.12 13.27 46.97
N GLU A 36 -22.29 13.82 47.86
CA GLU A 36 -20.95 14.31 47.52
C GLU A 36 -19.99 13.16 47.16
N PHE A 37 -20.17 11.99 47.77
CA PHE A 37 -19.41 10.78 47.43
C PHE A 37 -19.79 10.22 46.05
N ILE A 38 -21.09 10.26 45.69
CA ILE A 38 -21.59 9.87 44.36
C ILE A 38 -21.11 10.85 43.28
N LYS A 39 -21.19 12.17 43.55
CA LYS A 39 -20.70 13.21 42.63
C LYS A 39 -19.20 13.07 42.36
N PHE A 40 -18.40 12.76 43.38
CA PHE A 40 -16.96 12.57 43.22
C PHE A 40 -16.61 11.39 42.30
N ARG A 41 -17.33 10.26 42.45
CA ARG A 41 -17.14 9.07 41.58
C ARG A 41 -17.66 9.31 40.16
N ALA A 42 -18.81 9.96 40.00
CA ALA A 42 -19.35 10.32 38.69
C ALA A 42 -18.45 11.31 37.94
N SER A 43 -17.86 12.28 38.64
CA SER A 43 -16.91 13.25 38.08
C SER A 43 -15.59 12.59 37.66
N LEU A 44 -15.11 11.59 38.42
CA LEU A 44 -13.93 10.81 38.07
C LEU A 44 -14.18 9.91 36.84
N PHE A 45 -15.35 9.29 36.72
CA PHE A 45 -15.71 8.51 35.53
C PHE A 45 -15.92 9.38 34.28
N LEU A 46 -16.53 10.57 34.43
CA LEU A 46 -16.74 11.50 33.32
C LEU A 46 -15.42 12.07 32.81
N SER A 47 -14.49 12.39 33.72
CA SER A 47 -13.15 12.86 33.34
C SER A 47 -12.32 11.78 32.66
N ILE A 48 -12.39 10.51 33.11
CA ILE A 48 -11.74 9.38 32.42
C ILE A 48 -12.36 9.17 31.02
N LEU A 49 -13.69 9.27 30.87
CA LEU A 49 -14.36 9.16 29.58
C LEU A 49 -13.94 10.27 28.61
N VAL A 50 -13.85 11.52 29.09
CA VAL A 50 -13.36 12.66 28.30
C VAL A 50 -11.90 12.46 27.88
N ILE A 51 -11.04 11.97 28.77
CA ILE A 51 -9.64 11.66 28.44
C ILE A 51 -9.54 10.56 27.38
N ILE A 52 -10.36 9.49 27.48
CA ILE A 52 -10.39 8.43 26.46
C ILE A 52 -10.88 8.96 25.10
N VAL A 53 -11.88 9.84 25.08
CA VAL A 53 -12.39 10.46 23.85
C VAL A 53 -11.35 11.41 23.23
N VAL A 54 -10.60 12.15 24.05
CA VAL A 54 -9.51 13.03 23.59
C VAL A 54 -8.31 12.24 23.08
N LEU A 55 -7.97 11.10 23.71
CA LEU A 55 -6.91 10.20 23.25
C LEU A 55 -7.30 9.38 22.01
N CYS A 56 -8.59 9.22 21.74
CA CYS A 56 -9.12 8.67 20.48
C CYS A 56 -9.23 9.72 19.36
N SER A 57 -8.74 10.95 19.56
CA SER A 57 -8.73 11.98 18.53
C SER A 57 -7.77 11.57 17.41
N CYS A 58 -8.38 11.01 16.38
CA CYS A 58 -7.86 10.47 15.14
C CYS A 58 -6.48 11.02 14.74
N ALA A 59 -5.46 10.16 14.80
CA ALA A 59 -4.31 10.31 13.92
C ALA A 59 -4.84 10.16 12.47
N ALA A 60 -5.15 11.28 11.82
CA ALA A 60 -5.44 11.28 10.40
C ALA A 60 -4.28 10.58 9.67
N PRO A 61 -4.55 9.67 8.71
CA PRO A 61 -3.48 9.02 7.98
C PRO A 61 -2.58 10.10 7.39
N LYS A 62 -1.29 10.08 7.76
CA LYS A 62 -0.29 10.96 7.15
C LYS A 62 -0.24 10.59 5.67
N TYR A 63 -0.78 11.45 4.80
CA TYR A 63 -0.59 11.33 3.36
C TYR A 63 0.91 11.26 3.09
N ARG A 64 1.39 10.09 2.66
CA ARG A 64 2.76 9.96 2.16
C ARG A 64 2.73 10.57 0.76
N TYR A 65 3.16 11.83 0.65
CA TYR A 65 3.38 12.47 -0.63
C TYR A 65 4.47 11.69 -1.36
N TYR A 66 4.06 10.83 -2.31
CA TYR A 66 4.97 10.29 -3.30
C TYR A 66 5.12 11.40 -4.34
N PRO A 67 6.29 12.06 -4.42
CA PRO A 67 6.51 13.06 -5.45
C PRO A 67 6.26 12.41 -6.81
N GLU A 68 5.65 13.17 -7.72
CA GLU A 68 5.47 12.69 -9.08
C GLU A 68 6.84 12.27 -9.63
N PRO A 69 6.97 11.07 -10.23
CA PRO A 69 8.23 10.68 -10.83
C PRO A 69 8.64 11.73 -11.86
N SER A 70 9.86 12.25 -11.73
CA SER A 70 10.40 13.17 -12.72
C SER A 70 10.69 12.38 -14.00
N TYR A 71 10.05 12.78 -15.08
CA TYR A 71 10.31 12.25 -16.42
C TYR A 71 10.62 13.40 -17.36
N ARG A 72 11.37 13.11 -18.42
CA ARG A 72 11.65 14.10 -19.46
C ARG A 72 10.42 14.22 -20.36
N GLU A 73 9.99 15.44 -20.63
CA GLU A 73 8.91 15.68 -21.61
C GLU A 73 9.37 15.34 -23.04
N VAL A 74 10.68 15.40 -23.28
CA VAL A 74 11.30 15.00 -24.53
C VAL A 74 12.45 14.05 -24.25
N GLU A 75 12.44 12.90 -24.92
CA GLU A 75 13.52 11.91 -24.86
C GLU A 75 13.90 11.47 -26.27
N THR A 76 15.14 11.05 -26.47
CA THR A 76 15.62 10.47 -27.73
C THR A 76 16.42 9.21 -27.43
N GLY A 77 16.21 8.17 -28.22
CA GLY A 77 16.84 6.88 -28.01
C GLY A 77 16.27 5.81 -28.93
N VAL A 78 16.65 4.56 -28.69
CA VAL A 78 16.22 3.44 -29.53
C VAL A 78 14.77 3.07 -29.19
N GLY A 79 13.91 3.12 -30.20
CA GLY A 79 12.57 2.55 -30.19
C GLY A 79 12.57 1.16 -30.83
N SER A 80 11.72 0.28 -30.33
CA SER A 80 11.41 -1.00 -31.00
C SER A 80 9.91 -1.21 -31.10
N TRP A 81 9.47 -2.38 -31.52
CA TRP A 81 8.05 -2.75 -31.47
C TRP A 81 7.87 -4.18 -30.96
N TYR A 82 6.70 -4.45 -30.37
CA TYR A 82 6.34 -5.77 -29.85
C TYR A 82 5.15 -6.34 -30.64
N GLY A 83 5.21 -7.65 -30.87
CA GLY A 83 4.38 -8.33 -31.87
C GLY A 83 3.23 -9.17 -31.33
N SER A 84 2.78 -10.11 -32.17
CA SER A 84 1.58 -10.93 -31.98
C SER A 84 1.55 -11.75 -30.70
N ASP A 85 2.70 -12.11 -30.14
CA ASP A 85 2.79 -12.90 -28.90
C ASP A 85 2.09 -12.23 -27.70
N PHE A 86 1.93 -10.91 -27.76
CA PHE A 86 1.23 -10.14 -26.73
C PHE A 86 -0.24 -9.89 -27.08
N HIS A 87 -0.65 -10.07 -28.33
CA HIS A 87 -1.98 -9.69 -28.79
C HIS A 87 -3.07 -10.41 -27.99
N GLY A 88 -4.09 -9.67 -27.56
CA GLY A 88 -5.19 -10.19 -26.75
C GLY A 88 -4.84 -10.37 -25.25
N LYS A 89 -3.60 -10.09 -24.83
CA LYS A 89 -3.20 -10.15 -23.41
C LYS A 89 -3.38 -8.78 -22.75
N PRO A 90 -3.64 -8.72 -21.43
CA PRO A 90 -3.70 -7.46 -20.71
C PRO A 90 -2.32 -6.76 -20.66
N THR A 91 -2.30 -5.46 -20.88
CA THR A 91 -1.14 -4.58 -20.66
C THR A 91 -1.04 -4.18 -19.19
N SER A 92 -0.01 -3.41 -18.83
CA SER A 92 0.15 -2.84 -17.49
C SER A 92 -0.97 -1.88 -17.08
N SER A 93 -1.66 -1.22 -18.03
CA SER A 93 -2.86 -0.43 -17.71
C SER A 93 -4.08 -1.31 -17.43
N GLY A 94 -4.02 -2.58 -17.82
CA GLY A 94 -5.11 -3.55 -17.82
C GLY A 94 -6.00 -3.47 -19.06
N GLU A 95 -5.65 -2.65 -20.05
CA GLU A 95 -6.27 -2.69 -21.38
C GLU A 95 -5.84 -3.98 -22.11
N ILE A 96 -6.72 -4.54 -22.94
CA ILE A 96 -6.34 -5.67 -23.80
C ILE A 96 -5.48 -5.13 -24.94
N TYR A 97 -4.27 -5.66 -25.07
CA TYR A 97 -3.35 -5.23 -26.11
C TYR A 97 -3.87 -5.60 -27.51
N ASN A 98 -4.14 -4.58 -28.30
CA ASN A 98 -4.38 -4.71 -29.73
C ASN A 98 -3.15 -4.23 -30.50
N MET A 99 -2.51 -5.12 -31.26
CA MET A 99 -1.28 -4.78 -31.98
C MET A 99 -1.50 -3.75 -33.09
N TYR A 100 -2.74 -3.57 -33.55
CA TYR A 100 -3.10 -2.60 -34.59
C TYR A 100 -3.44 -1.21 -34.06
N ASP A 101 -3.60 -1.04 -32.74
CA ASP A 101 -3.86 0.27 -32.13
C ASP A 101 -2.57 1.12 -32.11
N LEU A 102 -2.70 2.42 -31.86
CA LEU A 102 -1.57 3.34 -31.71
C LEU A 102 -1.18 3.46 -30.23
N THR A 103 -0.50 2.43 -29.72
CA THR A 103 -0.10 2.33 -28.32
C THR A 103 1.38 2.03 -28.16
N ALA A 104 1.91 2.25 -26.96
CA ALA A 104 3.30 1.94 -26.64
C ALA A 104 3.51 1.56 -25.17
N ALA A 105 4.59 0.83 -24.94
CA ALA A 105 5.15 0.56 -23.63
C ALA A 105 6.28 1.55 -23.32
N HIS A 106 6.24 2.17 -22.13
CA HIS A 106 7.27 3.09 -21.66
C HIS A 106 7.63 2.87 -20.18
N LYS A 107 8.90 3.06 -19.82
CA LYS A 107 9.45 2.75 -18.49
C LYS A 107 8.88 3.65 -17.40
N ILE A 108 8.80 4.96 -17.67
CA ILE A 108 8.50 5.99 -16.65
C ILE A 108 7.21 6.77 -16.92
N LEU A 109 6.95 7.21 -18.17
CA LEU A 109 5.74 7.97 -18.51
C LEU A 109 4.47 7.35 -17.91
N PRO A 110 3.62 8.13 -17.22
CA PRO A 110 2.38 7.61 -16.64
C PRO A 110 1.50 6.91 -17.67
N LEU A 111 0.87 5.80 -17.28
CA LEU A 111 -0.10 5.12 -18.16
C LEU A 111 -1.26 6.08 -18.48
N GLY A 112 -1.69 6.08 -19.74
CA GLY A 112 -2.66 7.00 -20.32
C GLY A 112 -2.08 8.29 -20.90
N THR A 113 -0.77 8.55 -20.71
CA THR A 113 -0.07 9.67 -21.36
C THR A 113 -0.10 9.48 -22.87
N TYR A 114 -0.29 10.57 -23.63
CA TYR A 114 -0.06 10.57 -25.07
C TYR A 114 1.29 11.21 -25.39
N ALA A 115 1.99 10.62 -26.34
CA ALA A 115 3.27 11.12 -26.81
C ALA A 115 3.35 11.04 -28.34
N MET A 116 3.91 12.08 -28.95
CA MET A 116 4.34 12.07 -30.34
C MET A 116 5.67 11.33 -30.44
N VAL A 117 5.73 10.30 -31.26
CA VAL A 117 6.95 9.56 -31.56
C VAL A 117 7.36 9.90 -32.97
N THR A 118 8.60 10.36 -33.16
CA THR A 118 9.17 10.68 -34.47
C THR A 118 10.32 9.72 -34.75
N ASN A 119 10.26 8.99 -35.86
CA ASN A 119 11.39 8.25 -36.38
C ASN A 119 12.39 9.25 -36.98
N LEU A 120 13.61 9.26 -36.47
CA LEU A 120 14.62 10.25 -36.86
C LEU A 120 15.24 9.97 -38.22
N ASP A 121 15.17 8.73 -38.70
CA ASP A 121 15.77 8.32 -39.98
C ASP A 121 14.94 8.79 -41.18
N ASN A 122 13.61 8.81 -41.03
CA ASN A 122 12.68 9.17 -42.12
C ASN A 122 11.75 10.35 -41.80
N ARG A 123 11.85 10.93 -40.59
CA ARG A 123 11.05 12.07 -40.11
C ARG A 123 9.54 11.82 -40.00
N ARG A 124 9.07 10.59 -40.15
CA ARG A 124 7.66 10.22 -39.93
C ARG A 124 7.36 10.27 -38.44
N SER A 125 6.13 10.64 -38.10
CA SER A 125 5.69 10.72 -36.71
C SER A 125 4.29 10.14 -36.51
N VAL A 126 4.03 9.67 -35.29
CA VAL A 126 2.73 9.14 -34.88
C VAL A 126 2.50 9.43 -33.39
N GLU A 127 1.29 9.84 -33.03
CA GLU A 127 0.90 9.95 -31.63
C GLU A 127 0.47 8.59 -31.10
N VAL A 128 1.01 8.21 -29.95
CA VAL A 128 0.70 6.95 -29.27
C VAL A 128 0.21 7.19 -27.85
N LYS A 129 -0.67 6.31 -27.38
CA LYS A 129 -1.03 6.23 -25.97
C LYS A 129 -0.09 5.26 -25.24
N ILE A 130 0.52 5.72 -24.15
CA ILE A 130 1.29 4.86 -23.25
C ILE A 130 0.31 4.00 -22.44
N ASN A 131 0.22 2.71 -22.72
CA ASN A 131 -0.70 1.80 -22.01
C ASN A 131 0.00 0.58 -21.42
N ASP A 132 1.32 0.48 -21.57
CA ASP A 132 2.10 -0.64 -21.04
C ASP A 132 3.45 -0.20 -20.44
N ARG A 133 4.12 -1.12 -19.74
CA ARG A 133 5.42 -0.95 -19.11
C ARG A 133 6.49 -1.74 -19.83
N GLY A 134 7.65 -1.11 -19.97
CA GLY A 134 8.77 -1.61 -20.77
C GLY A 134 9.35 -0.47 -21.60
N PRO A 135 10.29 -0.72 -22.52
CA PRO A 135 11.05 -1.95 -22.70
C PRO A 135 11.80 -2.36 -21.43
N PHE A 136 11.95 -3.65 -21.17
CA PHE A 136 12.88 -4.16 -20.15
C PHE A 136 14.22 -4.60 -20.73
N VAL A 137 14.45 -4.28 -22.01
CA VAL A 137 15.73 -4.44 -22.68
C VAL A 137 16.54 -3.16 -22.50
N GLU A 138 17.81 -3.31 -22.17
CA GLU A 138 18.74 -2.21 -21.98
C GLU A 138 18.93 -1.41 -23.28
N GLY A 139 19.15 -0.09 -23.16
CA GLY A 139 19.33 0.80 -24.31
C GLY A 139 18.06 1.21 -25.08
N ARG A 140 16.92 0.54 -24.88
CA ARG A 140 15.64 0.93 -25.49
C ARG A 140 14.85 1.87 -24.58
N ILE A 141 14.15 2.85 -25.17
CA ILE A 141 13.34 3.84 -24.44
C ILE A 141 11.83 3.59 -24.60
N ILE A 142 11.40 3.00 -25.72
CA ILE A 142 9.99 2.77 -26.03
C ILE A 142 9.82 1.51 -26.88
N ASP A 143 8.80 0.72 -26.58
CA ASP A 143 8.36 -0.39 -27.43
C ASP A 143 6.97 -0.02 -27.98
N LEU A 144 6.84 0.07 -29.30
CA LEU A 144 5.65 0.49 -30.02
C LEU A 144 4.75 -0.71 -30.35
N SER A 145 3.47 -0.47 -30.52
CA SER A 145 2.60 -1.43 -31.19
C SER A 145 3.02 -1.61 -32.66
N PHE A 146 2.61 -2.71 -33.26
CA PHE A 146 2.80 -2.93 -34.70
C PHE A 146 2.13 -1.84 -35.55
N GLY A 147 0.94 -1.37 -35.17
CA GLY A 147 0.25 -0.26 -35.84
C GLY A 147 1.06 1.04 -35.84
N ALA A 148 1.64 1.40 -34.69
CA ALA A 148 2.51 2.57 -34.58
C ALA A 148 3.84 2.40 -35.33
N ALA A 149 4.46 1.21 -35.23
CA ALA A 149 5.69 0.90 -35.97
C ALA A 149 5.49 0.98 -37.49
N ARG A 150 4.34 0.51 -37.99
CA ARG A 150 3.95 0.64 -39.40
C ARG A 150 3.77 2.10 -39.81
N ALA A 151 3.14 2.92 -38.96
CA ALA A 151 2.99 4.35 -39.20
C ALA A 151 4.34 5.08 -39.28
N LEU A 152 5.35 4.59 -38.56
CA LEU A 152 6.72 5.10 -38.53
C LEU A 152 7.68 4.47 -39.54
N ASP A 153 7.22 3.50 -40.34
CA ASP A 153 8.04 2.77 -41.31
C ASP A 153 9.22 2.00 -40.70
N MET A 154 9.02 1.40 -39.53
CA MET A 154 10.09 0.71 -38.80
C MET A 154 9.80 -0.77 -38.51
N VAL A 155 8.79 -1.34 -39.18
CA VAL A 155 8.43 -2.75 -39.01
C VAL A 155 9.58 -3.64 -39.45
N ASP A 156 10.08 -3.45 -40.66
CA ASP A 156 11.10 -4.32 -41.27
C ASP A 156 12.46 -4.19 -40.58
N CYS A 157 12.84 -2.98 -40.16
CA CYS A 157 14.06 -2.74 -39.39
C CYS A 157 13.98 -3.28 -37.95
N GLY A 158 12.77 -3.42 -37.39
CA GLY A 158 12.53 -3.85 -36.01
C GLY A 158 12.82 -2.79 -34.94
N ILE A 159 13.83 -1.95 -35.17
CA ILE A 159 14.26 -0.85 -34.31
C ILE A 159 14.50 0.42 -35.13
N ALA A 160 14.41 1.58 -34.49
CA ALA A 160 14.75 2.87 -35.08
C ALA A 160 15.22 3.84 -34.00
N MET A 161 16.01 4.85 -34.38
CA MET A 161 16.25 5.98 -33.49
C MET A 161 15.00 6.86 -33.48
N VAL A 162 14.44 7.11 -32.30
CA VAL A 162 13.19 7.87 -32.16
C VAL A 162 13.33 9.02 -31.18
N ARG A 163 12.57 10.09 -31.43
CA ARG A 163 12.30 11.17 -30.48
C ARG A 163 10.87 11.01 -29.95
N VAL A 164 10.73 10.98 -28.63
CA VAL A 164 9.45 10.85 -27.92
C VAL A 164 9.15 12.19 -27.24
N GLU A 165 8.00 12.79 -27.53
CA GLU A 165 7.58 14.09 -26.99
C GLU A 165 6.19 13.96 -26.38
N VAL A 166 6.06 14.25 -25.08
CA VAL A 166 4.78 14.17 -24.39
C VAL A 166 3.84 15.25 -24.92
N THR A 167 2.70 14.84 -25.48
CA THR A 167 1.67 15.75 -26.03
C THR A 167 0.52 15.95 -25.05
N LYS A 168 0.17 14.92 -24.27
CA LYS A 168 -0.89 15.01 -23.25
C LYS A 168 -0.49 14.24 -21.99
N ARG A 169 -0.34 14.98 -20.90
CA ARG A 169 -0.03 14.44 -19.57
C ARG A 169 -1.27 13.89 -18.87
N VAL A 170 -1.13 12.72 -18.26
CA VAL A 170 -2.05 12.27 -17.19
C VAL A 170 -1.57 12.89 -15.88
N LYS A 171 -2.45 13.63 -15.20
CA LYS A 171 -2.12 14.19 -13.89
C LYS A 171 -2.03 13.05 -12.89
N TYR A 172 -1.00 13.04 -12.05
CA TYR A 172 -0.76 11.93 -11.13
C TYR A 172 -1.94 11.67 -10.17
N TYR A 173 -2.65 12.73 -9.77
CA TYR A 173 -3.84 12.61 -8.92
C TYR A 173 -5.02 11.92 -9.61
N ASP A 174 -5.08 11.93 -10.95
CA ASP A 174 -6.10 11.26 -11.74
C ASP A 174 -5.80 9.76 -11.91
N ILE A 175 -4.57 9.32 -11.57
CA ILE A 175 -4.19 7.91 -11.65
C ILE A 175 -4.94 7.14 -10.56
N PRO A 176 -5.78 6.15 -10.90
CA PRO A 176 -6.55 5.38 -9.93
C PRO A 176 -5.65 4.63 -8.96
N TYR A 177 -6.16 4.34 -7.77
CA TYR A 177 -5.54 3.41 -6.85
C TYR A 177 -5.92 1.97 -7.18
N THR A 178 -5.05 1.04 -6.77
CA THR A 178 -5.25 -0.40 -6.81
C THR A 178 -4.63 -1.01 -5.55
N ILE A 179 -5.00 -2.24 -5.23
CA ILE A 179 -4.50 -2.93 -4.04
C ILE A 179 -3.65 -4.10 -4.48
N GLN A 180 -2.37 -4.11 -4.12
CA GLN A 180 -1.50 -5.26 -4.33
C GLN A 180 -1.62 -6.22 -3.15
N VAL A 181 -1.99 -7.47 -3.44
CA VAL A 181 -2.26 -8.53 -2.44
C VAL A 181 -1.11 -9.55 -2.39
N GLY A 182 -0.26 -9.60 -3.41
CA GLY A 182 0.92 -10.47 -3.43
C GLY A 182 1.90 -10.14 -4.54
N SER A 183 3.13 -10.63 -4.42
CA SER A 183 4.19 -10.53 -5.41
C SER A 183 5.01 -11.81 -5.39
N PHE A 184 5.00 -12.56 -6.49
CA PHE A 184 5.58 -13.91 -6.57
C PHE A 184 6.65 -13.99 -7.64
N ARG A 185 7.68 -14.84 -7.45
CA ARG A 185 8.65 -15.14 -8.51
C ARG A 185 8.12 -16.19 -9.49
N GLU A 186 7.40 -17.18 -8.96
CA GLU A 186 6.71 -18.22 -9.71
C GLU A 186 5.32 -17.73 -10.16
N GLU A 187 5.01 -17.88 -11.46
CA GLU A 187 3.73 -17.48 -12.04
C GLU A 187 2.56 -18.29 -11.49
N SER A 188 2.76 -19.58 -11.27
CA SER A 188 1.76 -20.51 -10.73
C SER A 188 1.21 -20.05 -9.38
N ASN A 189 2.09 -19.57 -8.49
CA ASN A 189 1.68 -19.04 -7.18
C ASN A 189 0.80 -17.80 -7.31
N ALA A 190 1.12 -16.91 -8.26
CA ALA A 190 0.30 -15.73 -8.54
C ALA A 190 -1.06 -16.13 -9.12
N LEU A 191 -1.09 -17.11 -10.02
CA LEU A 191 -2.33 -17.66 -10.59
C LEU A 191 -3.21 -18.30 -9.53
N ASP A 192 -2.64 -19.05 -8.58
CA ASP A 192 -3.39 -19.67 -7.50
C ASP A 192 -3.99 -18.64 -6.55
N LEU A 193 -3.25 -17.59 -6.20
CA LEU A 193 -3.81 -16.49 -5.42
C LEU A 193 -4.92 -15.75 -6.20
N LYS A 194 -4.69 -15.46 -7.48
CA LYS A 194 -5.70 -14.83 -8.34
C LYS A 194 -6.99 -15.66 -8.38
N LYS A 195 -6.90 -16.97 -8.65
CA LYS A 195 -8.06 -17.88 -8.67
C LYS A 195 -8.82 -17.92 -7.34
N LYS A 196 -8.13 -17.80 -6.21
CA LYS A 196 -8.76 -17.72 -4.88
C LYS A 196 -9.52 -16.39 -4.72
N LEU A 197 -8.88 -15.28 -5.09
CA LEU A 197 -9.46 -13.95 -4.96
C LEU A 197 -10.61 -13.71 -5.93
N ASP A 198 -10.52 -14.21 -7.17
CA ASP A 198 -11.57 -14.07 -8.22
C ASP A 198 -12.94 -14.63 -7.78
N LYS A 199 -12.97 -15.56 -6.81
CA LYS A 199 -14.22 -16.11 -6.26
C LYS A 199 -14.99 -15.11 -5.40
N ILE A 200 -14.30 -14.11 -4.86
CA ILE A 200 -14.81 -13.21 -3.83
C ILE A 200 -14.79 -11.75 -4.32
N TYR A 201 -13.75 -11.39 -5.07
CA TYR A 201 -13.44 -10.05 -5.51
C TYR A 201 -13.49 -9.96 -7.03
N LYS A 202 -13.96 -8.81 -7.53
CA LYS A 202 -13.93 -8.50 -8.96
C LYS A 202 -12.61 -7.83 -9.34
N ASP A 203 -12.26 -7.90 -10.61
CA ASP A 203 -11.12 -7.20 -11.20
C ASP A 203 -9.78 -7.52 -10.51
N VAL A 204 -9.55 -8.81 -10.24
CA VAL A 204 -8.24 -9.32 -9.81
C VAL A 204 -7.40 -9.58 -11.05
N TYR A 205 -6.17 -9.08 -11.09
CA TYR A 205 -5.29 -9.24 -12.24
C TYR A 205 -3.85 -9.46 -11.79
N ILE A 206 -3.03 -9.98 -12.70
CA ILE A 206 -1.61 -10.21 -12.48
C ILE A 206 -0.85 -9.23 -13.35
N LEU A 207 0.08 -8.49 -12.74
CA LEU A 207 1.03 -7.64 -13.43
C LEU A 207 2.42 -8.28 -13.36
N ALA A 208 3.00 -8.61 -14.50
CA ALA A 208 4.39 -9.03 -14.58
C ALA A 208 5.30 -7.79 -14.54
N THR A 209 6.34 -7.81 -13.70
CA THR A 209 7.32 -6.73 -13.59
C THR A 209 8.71 -7.31 -13.39
N THR A 210 9.74 -6.66 -13.92
CA THR A 210 11.13 -7.06 -13.73
C THR A 210 11.83 -6.07 -12.81
N ILE A 211 12.35 -6.55 -11.68
CA ILE A 211 13.06 -5.74 -10.68
C ILE A 211 14.45 -6.36 -10.52
N SER A 212 15.50 -5.58 -10.77
CA SER A 212 16.90 -6.06 -10.68
C SER A 212 17.13 -7.38 -11.42
N ASN A 213 16.69 -7.43 -12.68
CA ASN A 213 16.75 -8.62 -13.57
C ASN A 213 15.99 -9.86 -13.07
N THR A 214 15.12 -9.72 -12.06
CA THR A 214 14.25 -10.79 -11.58
C THR A 214 12.80 -10.47 -11.94
N LYS A 215 12.13 -11.40 -12.62
CA LYS A 215 10.70 -11.29 -12.94
C LYS A 215 9.86 -11.60 -11.71
N TYR A 216 8.85 -10.78 -11.48
CA TYR A 216 7.85 -10.91 -10.43
C TYR A 216 6.45 -10.81 -11.03
N TYR A 217 5.50 -11.50 -10.42
CA TYR A 217 4.09 -11.54 -10.75
C TYR A 217 3.32 -10.94 -9.58
N ARG A 218 2.87 -9.71 -9.74
CA ARG A 218 2.12 -8.95 -8.71
C ARG A 218 0.64 -9.20 -8.88
N VAL A 219 -0.01 -9.77 -7.87
CA VAL A 219 -1.46 -9.92 -7.84
C VAL A 219 -2.06 -8.63 -7.30
N ARG A 220 -2.86 -7.95 -8.12
CA ARG A 220 -3.50 -6.68 -7.83
C ARG A 220 -5.02 -6.79 -7.95
N LEU A 221 -5.73 -5.89 -7.27
CA LEU A 221 -7.17 -5.90 -7.15
C LEU A 221 -7.73 -4.50 -7.37
N GLY A 222 -8.74 -4.43 -8.24
CA GLY A 222 -9.66 -3.31 -8.34
C GLY A 222 -9.09 -2.02 -8.93
N TYR A 223 -10.01 -1.08 -9.07
CA TYR A 223 -9.81 0.30 -9.51
C TYR A 223 -10.52 1.21 -8.52
N PHE A 224 -9.80 2.16 -7.94
CA PHE A 224 -10.33 3.03 -6.90
C PHE A 224 -10.01 4.49 -7.22
N LYS A 225 -11.04 5.32 -7.42
CA LYS A 225 -10.84 6.75 -7.73
C LYS A 225 -10.21 7.52 -6.56
N SER A 226 -10.36 7.03 -5.33
CA SER A 226 -9.82 7.68 -4.14
C SER A 226 -9.12 6.68 -3.23
N GLU A 227 -8.13 7.16 -2.49
CA GLU A 227 -7.42 6.36 -1.51
C GLU A 227 -8.38 5.81 -0.46
N VAL A 228 -9.36 6.60 -0.02
CA VAL A 228 -10.38 6.19 0.95
C VAL A 228 -11.16 4.97 0.47
N SER A 229 -11.55 4.94 -0.82
CA SER A 229 -12.23 3.77 -1.39
C SER A 229 -11.32 2.54 -1.45
N ALA A 230 -10.02 2.72 -1.76
CA ALA A 230 -9.04 1.63 -1.71
C ALA A 230 -8.78 1.14 -0.27
N GLN A 231 -8.71 2.04 0.71
CA GLN A 231 -8.52 1.72 2.13
C GLN A 231 -9.68 0.88 2.67
N LYS A 232 -10.91 1.21 2.29
CA LYS A 232 -12.10 0.42 2.68
C LYS A 232 -12.00 -1.02 2.19
N GLU A 233 -11.64 -1.24 0.93
CA GLU A 233 -11.51 -2.60 0.39
C GLU A 233 -10.27 -3.32 0.94
N ALA A 234 -9.16 -2.60 1.16
CA ALA A 234 -7.96 -3.13 1.79
C ALA A 234 -8.23 -3.65 3.21
N GLN A 235 -9.06 -2.96 4.00
CA GLN A 235 -9.47 -3.42 5.33
C GLN A 235 -10.21 -4.76 5.28
N ARG A 236 -11.07 -4.98 4.28
CA ARG A 236 -11.77 -6.26 4.08
C ARG A 236 -10.79 -7.39 3.76
N LEU A 237 -9.82 -7.14 2.88
CA LEU A 237 -8.75 -8.11 2.58
C LEU A 237 -7.89 -8.43 3.82
N ILE A 238 -7.62 -7.45 4.68
CA ILE A 238 -6.88 -7.66 5.94
C ILE A 238 -7.70 -8.54 6.91
N GLN A 239 -9.02 -8.33 7.00
CA GLN A 239 -9.91 -9.20 7.78
C GLN A 239 -9.91 -10.64 7.27
N ASP A 240 -9.79 -10.82 5.95
CA ASP A 240 -9.60 -12.12 5.28
C ASP A 240 -8.16 -12.67 5.40
N LYS A 241 -7.31 -12.03 6.22
CA LYS A 241 -5.91 -12.41 6.52
C LYS A 241 -4.93 -12.25 5.35
N TYR A 242 -5.21 -11.37 4.41
CA TYR A 242 -4.25 -11.00 3.37
C TYR A 242 -3.37 -9.81 3.79
N THR A 243 -2.09 -9.85 3.39
CA THR A 243 -1.22 -8.67 3.43
C THR A 243 -1.46 -7.84 2.17
N VAL A 244 -1.69 -6.53 2.33
CA VAL A 244 -2.06 -5.64 1.22
C VAL A 244 -1.25 -4.35 1.21
N PHE A 245 -1.03 -3.83 0.01
CA PHE A 245 -0.42 -2.52 -0.23
C PHE A 245 -1.30 -1.71 -1.17
N ILE A 246 -1.69 -0.51 -0.78
CA ILE A 246 -2.37 0.43 -1.67
C ILE A 246 -1.29 1.09 -2.54
N THR A 247 -1.49 1.04 -3.85
CA THR A 247 -0.57 1.60 -4.83
C THR A 247 -1.36 2.28 -5.95
N ARG A 248 -0.68 2.99 -6.83
CA ARG A 248 -1.32 3.53 -8.03
C ARG A 248 -1.42 2.42 -9.08
N ARG A 249 -2.42 2.52 -9.93
CA ARG A 249 -2.60 1.64 -11.09
C ARG A 249 -1.78 2.19 -12.26
N ASP A 250 -0.49 2.34 -12.01
CA ASP A 250 0.54 2.69 -12.97
C ASP A 250 1.49 1.50 -13.20
#